data_AF-A0A9W6Y2Y5-F1
#
_entry.id   AF-A0A9W6Y2Y5-F1
#
_cell.length_a   1.000
_cell.length_b   1.000
_cell.length_c   1.000
_cell.angle_alpha   90.00
_cell.angle_beta   90.00
_cell.angle_gamma   90.00
#
_symmetry.space_group_name_H-M   'P 1'
#
loop_
_entity.id
_entity.type
_entity.pdbx_description
1 polymer ?
#
loop_
_entity_poly.entity_id
_entity_poly.type
_entity_poly.pdbx_seq_one_letter_code
_entity_poly.pdbx_strand_id
1 'polypeptide(L)'
;MQAFSDCTLDFTPLVNALAVYFQIRDDYVNLLDEAYMENKSYCEDLTEGKFSFPLIVAIRENPQDTRLLSILKQRTKSMKLKQYAVQYLRETGAVEHTLAKLNDTVQQIRNEIASLGGNPALEQVVNGLHSTVK
;
A
#
# COMPACT_ATOMS: atom_id res chain seq x y z
N MET A 1 24.90 -6.77 -12.70
CA MET A 1 25.19 -5.38 -12.30
C MET A 1 26.23 -5.31 -11.19
N GLN A 2 26.16 -6.13 -10.12
CA GLN A 2 27.19 -6.17 -9.07
C GLN A 2 28.54 -6.76 -9.54
N ALA A 3 28.52 -7.71 -10.48
CA ALA A 3 29.72 -8.36 -11.03
C ALA A 3 30.72 -7.42 -11.75
N PHE A 4 30.35 -6.15 -11.97
CA PHE A 4 31.18 -5.14 -12.63
C PHE A 4 31.24 -3.83 -11.83
N SER A 5 30.90 -3.85 -10.54
CA SER A 5 30.94 -2.68 -9.66
C SER A 5 31.94 -2.90 -8.55
N ASP A 6 32.73 -1.87 -8.25
CA ASP A 6 33.62 -1.84 -7.09
C ASP A 6 32.85 -1.66 -5.76
N CYS A 7 31.54 -1.40 -5.84
CA CYS A 7 30.68 -1.24 -4.67
C CYS A 7 30.26 -2.61 -4.11
N THR A 8 30.74 -2.91 -2.90
CA THR A 8 30.43 -4.15 -2.18
C THR A 8 29.24 -4.02 -1.23
N LEU A 9 28.56 -2.87 -1.20
CA LEU A 9 27.40 -2.65 -0.34
C LEU A 9 26.20 -3.48 -0.82
N ASP A 10 25.43 -3.97 0.14
CA ASP A 10 24.17 -4.68 -0.14
C ASP A 10 22.99 -3.70 -0.10
N PHE A 11 22.40 -3.46 -1.27
CA PHE A 11 21.22 -2.61 -1.42
C PHE A 11 19.91 -3.40 -1.39
N THR A 12 19.95 -4.73 -1.34
CA THR A 12 18.76 -5.58 -1.38
C THR A 12 17.75 -5.25 -0.25
N PRO A 13 18.17 -5.03 1.01
CA PRO A 13 17.23 -4.64 2.07
C PRO A 13 16.47 -3.34 1.76
N LEU A 14 17.20 -2.31 1.29
CA LEU A 14 16.62 -1.02 0.91
C LEU A 14 15.64 -1.17 -0.27
N VAL A 15 16.04 -1.86 -1.33
CA VAL A 15 15.21 -2.06 -2.52
C VAL A 15 13.95 -2.86 -2.19
N ASN A 16 14.05 -3.88 -1.34
CA ASN A 16 12.91 -4.65 -0.89
C ASN A 16 11.93 -3.81 -0.06
N ALA A 17 12.44 -2.99 0.88
CA ALA A 17 11.61 -2.10 1.69
C ALA A 17 10.90 -1.06 0.82
N LEU A 18 11.60 -0.47 -0.16
CA LEU A 18 11.00 0.42 -1.16
C LEU A 18 9.91 -0.30 -1.95
N ALA A 19 10.17 -1.48 -2.49
CA ALA A 19 9.20 -2.24 -3.27
C ALA A 19 7.91 -2.53 -2.47
N VAL A 20 8.06 -2.94 -1.21
CA VAL A 20 6.92 -3.17 -0.30
C VAL A 20 6.15 -1.86 -0.06
N TYR A 21 6.86 -0.78 0.26
CA TYR A 21 6.23 0.51 0.50
C TYR A 21 5.42 1.00 -0.70
N PHE A 22 6.01 0.97 -1.89
CA PHE A 22 5.36 1.41 -3.12
C PHE A 22 4.11 0.58 -3.43
N GLN A 23 4.17 -0.75 -3.23
CA GLN A 23 3.01 -1.61 -3.47
C GLN A 23 1.87 -1.33 -2.48
N ILE A 24 2.18 -1.21 -1.18
CA ILE A 24 1.16 -0.94 -0.15
C ILE A 24 0.57 0.47 -0.35
N ARG A 25 1.39 1.45 -0.74
CA ARG A 25 0.92 2.80 -1.01
C ARG A 25 -0.01 2.84 -2.22
N ASP A 26 0.32 2.13 -3.30
CA ASP A 26 -0.54 2.01 -4.48
C ASP A 26 -1.89 1.39 -4.13
N ASP A 27 -1.87 0.29 -3.37
CA ASP A 27 -3.06 -0.38 -2.85
C ASP A 27 -3.93 0.55 -1.95
N TYR A 28 -3.30 1.33 -1.07
CA TYR A 28 -3.98 2.32 -0.23
C TYR A 28 -4.63 3.41 -1.10
N VAL A 29 -3.90 3.99 -2.06
CA VAL A 29 -4.42 5.07 -2.92
C VAL A 29 -5.57 4.57 -3.80
N ASN A 30 -5.51 3.31 -4.26
CA ASN A 30 -6.58 2.70 -5.07
C ASN A 30 -7.91 2.61 -4.30
N LEU A 31 -7.86 2.35 -2.99
CA LEU A 31 -9.04 2.03 -2.19
C LEU A 31 -9.53 3.17 -1.28
N LEU A 32 -8.63 4.06 -0.83
CA LEU A 32 -8.89 4.92 0.33
C LEU A 32 -8.72 6.43 0.06
N ASP A 33 -8.09 6.82 -1.05
CA ASP A 33 -7.86 8.23 -1.41
C ASP A 33 -8.97 8.76 -2.34
N GLU A 34 -10.03 9.29 -1.73
CA GLU A 34 -11.20 9.82 -2.45
C GLU A 34 -10.85 10.93 -3.45
N ALA A 35 -9.86 11.78 -3.15
CA ALA A 35 -9.44 12.89 -4.03
C ALA A 35 -8.66 12.39 -5.25
N TYR A 36 -7.89 11.31 -5.09
CA TYR A 36 -7.22 10.65 -6.20
C TYR A 36 -8.22 9.92 -7.13
N MET A 37 -9.34 9.48 -6.58
CA MET A 37 -10.36 8.70 -7.28
C MET A 37 -11.34 9.53 -8.13
N GLU A 38 -11.42 10.85 -7.95
CA GLU A 38 -12.20 11.72 -8.86
C GLU A 38 -11.60 11.78 -10.28
N ASN A 39 -10.30 11.50 -10.42
CA ASN A 39 -9.57 11.61 -11.68
C ASN A 39 -9.22 10.25 -12.33
N LYS A 40 -9.56 9.12 -11.69
CA LYS A 40 -9.27 7.75 -12.13
C LYS A 40 -10.51 6.87 -11.97
N SER A 41 -10.48 5.65 -12.48
CA SER A 41 -11.50 4.63 -12.19
C SER A 41 -11.51 4.26 -10.68
N TYR A 42 -12.65 4.43 -10.02
CA TYR A 42 -12.82 4.27 -8.56
C TYR A 42 -12.66 2.80 -8.12
N CYS A 43 -11.75 2.50 -7.18
CA CYS A 43 -11.53 1.16 -6.59
C CYS A 43 -11.41 0.05 -7.64
N GLU A 44 -10.43 0.15 -8.54
CA GLU A 44 -10.23 -0.85 -9.58
C GLU A 44 -9.80 -2.20 -9.04
N ASP A 45 -9.14 -2.25 -7.88
CA ASP A 45 -8.79 -3.51 -7.22
C ASP A 45 -10.04 -4.39 -6.99
N LEU A 46 -11.19 -3.77 -6.66
CA LEU A 46 -12.47 -4.47 -6.50
C LEU A 46 -13.05 -4.92 -7.85
N THR A 47 -12.83 -4.18 -8.93
CA THR A 47 -13.22 -4.59 -10.29
C THR A 47 -12.40 -5.80 -10.74
N GLU A 48 -11.09 -5.79 -10.47
CA GLU A 48 -10.17 -6.86 -10.85
C GLU A 48 -10.33 -8.11 -9.97
N GLY A 49 -10.84 -7.94 -8.76
CA GLY A 49 -10.85 -8.98 -7.73
C GLY A 49 -9.46 -9.18 -7.11
N LYS A 50 -8.64 -8.11 -7.07
CA LYS A 50 -7.29 -8.11 -6.51
C LYS A 50 -7.36 -8.15 -4.99
N PHE A 51 -6.54 -9.00 -4.39
CA PHE A 51 -6.31 -9.01 -2.95
C PHE A 51 -5.23 -7.98 -2.60
N SER A 52 -5.59 -6.69 -2.61
CA SER A 52 -4.69 -5.64 -2.15
C SER A 52 -4.56 -5.62 -0.63
N PHE A 53 -3.50 -4.98 -0.14
CA PHE A 53 -3.11 -5.02 1.27
C PHE A 53 -4.26 -4.69 2.25
N PRO A 54 -5.02 -3.59 2.09
CA PRO A 54 -6.12 -3.27 3.02
C PRO A 54 -7.22 -4.34 3.05
N LEU A 55 -7.53 -4.94 1.90
CA LEU A 55 -8.53 -6.01 1.80
C LEU A 55 -8.06 -7.28 2.51
N ILE A 56 -6.78 -7.64 2.35
CA ILE A 56 -6.20 -8.80 3.04
C ILE A 56 -6.27 -8.60 4.55
N VAL A 57 -5.95 -7.41 5.05
CA VAL A 57 -6.03 -7.10 6.48
C VAL A 57 -7.45 -7.29 6.99
N ALA A 58 -8.44 -6.62 6.37
CA ALA A 58 -9.84 -6.72 6.79
C ALA A 58 -10.40 -8.15 6.76
N ILE A 59 -10.07 -8.93 5.71
CA ILE A 59 -10.52 -10.32 5.58
C ILE A 59 -9.90 -11.20 6.69
N ARG A 60 -8.67 -10.92 7.10
CA ARG A 60 -7.96 -11.70 8.12
C ARG A 60 -8.35 -11.31 9.54
N GLU A 61 -8.74 -10.05 9.78
CA GLU A 61 -9.23 -9.59 11.08
C GLU A 61 -10.54 -10.27 11.48
N ASN A 62 -11.42 -10.56 10.52
CA ASN A 62 -12.65 -11.31 10.77
C ASN A 62 -12.88 -12.42 9.73
N PRO A 63 -12.27 -13.61 9.90
CA PRO A 63 -12.36 -14.72 8.94
C PRO A 63 -13.77 -15.30 8.76
N GLN A 64 -14.69 -15.05 9.69
CA GLN A 64 -16.09 -15.48 9.59
C GLN A 64 -16.91 -14.57 8.69
N ASP A 65 -16.43 -13.35 8.43
CA ASP A 65 -17.10 -12.38 7.59
C ASP A 65 -16.68 -12.50 6.12
N THR A 66 -17.55 -13.08 5.31
CA THR A 66 -17.28 -13.32 3.89
C THR A 66 -17.76 -12.20 2.98
N ARG A 67 -18.15 -11.03 3.50
CA ARG A 67 -18.71 -9.92 2.68
C ARG A 67 -17.70 -9.43 1.66
N LEU A 68 -16.48 -9.09 2.08
CA LEU A 68 -15.43 -8.62 1.17
C LEU A 68 -15.02 -9.68 0.15
N LEU A 69 -14.91 -10.94 0.58
CA LEU A 69 -14.63 -12.06 -0.33
C LEU A 69 -15.72 -12.20 -1.40
N SER A 70 -16.98 -12.02 -1.00
CA SER A 70 -18.12 -12.10 -1.92
C SER A 70 -18.11 -10.93 -2.92
N ILE A 71 -17.77 -9.72 -2.47
CA ILE A 71 -17.63 -8.54 -3.34
C ILE A 71 -16.47 -8.71 -4.33
N LEU A 72 -15.31 -9.18 -3.87
CA LEU A 72 -14.15 -9.44 -4.72
C LEU A 72 -14.44 -10.50 -5.79
N LYS A 73 -15.14 -11.58 -5.41
CA LYS A 73 -15.54 -12.63 -6.36
C LYS A 73 -16.47 -12.11 -7.46
N GLN A 74 -17.28 -11.09 -7.17
CA GLN A 74 -18.19 -10.49 -8.16
C GLN A 74 -17.48 -9.64 -9.21
N ARG A 75 -16.25 -9.18 -8.96
CA ARG A 75 -15.53 -8.29 -9.89
C ARG A 75 -16.39 -7.10 -10.31
N THR A 76 -17.01 -6.48 -9.32
CA THR A 76 -18.14 -5.57 -9.54
C THR A 76 -17.71 -4.23 -10.10
N LYS A 77 -18.50 -3.70 -11.04
CA LYS A 77 -18.39 -2.31 -11.52
C LYS A 77 -19.36 -1.36 -10.81
N SER A 78 -20.15 -1.86 -9.87
CA SER A 78 -21.15 -1.07 -9.15
C SER A 78 -20.49 -0.12 -8.16
N MET A 79 -20.68 1.19 -8.36
CA MET A 79 -20.16 2.22 -7.46
C MET A 79 -20.65 2.02 -6.01
N LYS A 80 -21.92 1.66 -5.83
CA LYS A 80 -22.51 1.44 -4.49
C LYS A 80 -21.83 0.29 -3.74
N LEU A 81 -21.50 -0.80 -4.44
CA LEU A 81 -20.82 -1.94 -3.81
C LEU A 81 -19.36 -1.60 -3.48
N LYS A 82 -18.70 -0.81 -4.32
CA LYS A 82 -17.34 -0.32 -4.04
C LYS A 82 -17.32 0.60 -2.82
N GLN A 83 -18.23 1.56 -2.75
CA GLN A 83 -18.40 2.43 -1.57
C GLN A 83 -18.70 1.64 -0.29
N TYR A 84 -19.56 0.63 -0.38
CA TYR A 84 -19.84 -0.27 0.74
C TYR A 84 -18.60 -1.02 1.21
N ALA A 85 -17.79 -1.55 0.29
CA ALA A 85 -16.55 -2.23 0.63
C ALA A 85 -15.55 -1.29 1.31
N VAL A 86 -15.38 -0.07 0.81
CA VAL A 86 -14.50 0.95 1.41
C VAL A 86 -14.98 1.33 2.82
N GLN A 87 -16.29 1.55 2.99
CA GLN A 87 -16.86 1.82 4.31
C GLN A 87 -16.58 0.67 5.29
N TYR A 88 -16.75 -0.57 4.83
CA TYR A 88 -16.47 -1.74 5.64
C TYR A 88 -14.97 -1.89 5.99
N LEU A 89 -14.05 -1.49 5.10
CA LEU A 89 -12.62 -1.42 5.42
C LEU A 89 -12.34 -0.43 6.56
N ARG A 90 -13.04 0.70 6.61
CA ARG A 90 -12.91 1.68 7.70
C ARG A 90 -13.44 1.14 9.03
N GLU A 91 -14.51 0.34 8.99
CA GLU A 91 -15.12 -0.25 10.20
C GLU A 91 -14.31 -1.40 10.81
N THR A 92 -13.45 -2.05 10.02
CA THR A 92 -12.67 -3.22 10.46
C THR A 92 -11.36 -2.85 11.16
N GLY A 93 -10.86 -1.63 10.98
CA GLY A 93 -9.52 -1.23 11.45
C GLY A 93 -8.42 -1.42 10.40
N ALA A 94 -8.79 -1.93 9.21
CA ALA A 94 -7.83 -2.25 8.15
C ALA A 94 -7.13 -1.01 7.58
N VAL A 95 -7.77 0.15 7.62
CA VAL A 95 -7.17 1.43 7.21
C VAL A 95 -6.03 1.80 8.16
N GLU A 96 -6.30 1.77 9.45
CA GLU A 96 -5.34 2.07 10.52
C GLU A 96 -4.14 1.12 10.47
N HIS A 97 -4.40 -0.19 10.28
CA HIS A 97 -3.35 -1.18 10.09
C HIS A 97 -2.52 -0.95 8.83
N THR A 98 -3.14 -0.52 7.73
CA THR A 98 -2.42 -0.17 6.49
C THR A 98 -1.52 1.05 6.70
N LEU A 99 -2.04 2.09 7.37
CA LEU A 99 -1.28 3.30 7.70
C LEU A 99 -0.10 2.98 8.62
N ALA A 100 -0.33 2.17 9.66
CA ALA A 100 0.74 1.71 10.55
C ALA A 100 1.84 0.98 9.76
N LYS A 101 1.46 0.06 8.86
CA LYS A 101 2.42 -0.66 8.03
C LYS A 101 3.20 0.27 7.10
N LEU A 102 2.57 1.28 6.51
CA LEU A 102 3.24 2.28 5.69
C LEU A 102 4.26 3.08 6.49
N ASN A 103 3.88 3.55 7.69
CA ASN A 103 4.77 4.28 8.60
C ASN A 103 5.99 3.44 8.99
N ASP A 104 5.77 2.18 9.38
CA ASP A 104 6.85 1.25 9.74
C ASP A 104 7.81 1.02 8.57
N THR A 105 7.26 0.85 7.36
CA THR A 105 8.07 0.60 6.17
C THR A 105 8.88 1.83 5.76
N VAL A 106 8.31 3.04 5.88
CA VAL A 106 9.07 4.29 5.66
C VAL A 106 10.19 4.44 6.68
N GLN A 107 9.94 4.12 7.95
CA GLN A 107 10.99 4.17 8.96
C GLN A 107 12.09 3.15 8.66
N GLN A 108 11.74 1.95 8.20
CA GLN A 108 12.71 0.96 7.73
C GLN A 108 13.54 1.52 6.56
N ILE A 109 12.90 2.10 5.54
CA ILE A 109 13.60 2.71 4.40
C ILE A 109 14.59 3.79 4.85
N ARG A 110 14.17 4.68 5.76
CA ARG A 110 15.05 5.74 6.31
C ARG A 110 16.26 5.15 7.03
N ASN A 111 16.06 4.09 7.82
CA ASN A 111 17.14 3.41 8.52
C ASN A 111 18.13 2.76 7.54
N GLU A 112 17.64 2.12 6.48
CA GLU A 112 18.48 1.53 5.44
C GLU A 112 19.24 2.59 4.62
N ILE A 113 18.62 3.72 4.31
CA ILE A 113 19.33 4.83 3.64
C ILE A 113 20.45 5.35 4.53
N ALA A 114 20.17 5.55 5.83
CA ALA A 114 21.18 6.01 6.78
C ALA A 114 22.33 5.01 6.94
N SER A 115 22.04 3.70 7.00
CA SER A 115 23.05 2.65 7.13
C SER A 115 23.98 2.55 5.92
N LEU A 116 23.48 2.92 4.73
CA LEU A 116 24.22 2.93 3.46
C LEU A 116 24.96 4.26 3.20
N GLY A 117 25.02 5.17 4.18
CA GLY A 117 25.76 6.43 4.09
C GLY A 117 24.92 7.66 3.70
N GLY A 118 23.60 7.52 3.65
CA GLY A 118 22.66 8.60 3.39
C GLY A 118 22.44 8.90 1.91
N ASN A 119 21.25 9.39 1.58
CA ASN A 119 20.93 9.85 0.22
C ASN A 119 19.80 10.90 0.28
N PRO A 120 20.13 12.20 0.34
CA PRO A 120 19.14 13.27 0.51
C PRO A 120 18.09 13.30 -0.61
N ALA A 121 18.47 12.96 -1.84
CA ALA A 121 17.53 12.94 -2.96
C ALA A 121 16.50 11.81 -2.81
N LEU A 122 16.95 10.60 -2.44
CA LEU A 122 16.05 9.48 -2.21
C LEU A 122 15.14 9.73 -1.00
N GLU A 123 15.67 10.30 0.09
CA GLU A 123 14.87 10.68 1.26
C GLU A 123 13.78 11.69 0.89
N GLN A 124 14.10 12.70 0.07
CA GLN A 124 13.11 13.66 -0.42
C GLN A 124 12.00 12.99 -1.23
N VAL A 125 12.32 12.04 -2.10
CA VAL A 125 11.32 11.26 -2.85
C VAL A 125 10.40 10.49 -1.92
N VAL A 126 10.98 9.74 -0.97
CA VAL A 126 10.20 8.92 -0.01
C VAL A 126 9.30 9.82 0.85
N ASN A 127 9.85 10.93 1.38
CA ASN A 127 9.10 11.89 2.19
C ASN A 127 7.99 12.58 1.40
N GLY A 128 8.27 12.99 0.16
CA GLY A 128 7.29 13.62 -0.73
C GLY A 128 6.14 12.70 -1.11
N LEU A 129 6.40 11.41 -1.29
CA LEU A 129 5.35 10.41 -1.53
C LEU A 129 4.56 10.07 -0.28
N HIS A 130 5.22 10.06 0.88
CA HIS A 130 4.59 9.69 2.15
C HIS A 130 3.71 10.82 2.71
N SER A 131 4.06 12.09 2.47
CA SER A 131 3.28 13.24 2.94
C SER A 131 1.87 13.32 2.34
N THR A 132 1.59 12.59 1.25
CA THR A 132 0.27 12.51 0.64
C THR A 132 -0.63 11.44 1.28
N VAL A 133 -0.07 10.56 2.11
CA VAL A 133 -0.84 9.53 2.82
C VAL A 133 -1.49 10.19 4.04
N LYS A 134 -2.80 10.02 4.21
CA LYS A 134 -3.61 10.66 5.26
C LYS A 134 -4.27 9.66 6.19
#